data_AF-A0A524LFB6-F1
#
_entry.id   AF-A0A524LFB6-F1
#
_cell.length_a   1.000
_cell.length_b   1.000
_cell.length_c   1.000
_cell.angle_alpha   90.00
_cell.angle_beta   90.00
_cell.angle_gamma   90.00
#
_symmetry.space_group_name_H-M   'P 1'
#
loop_
_entity.id
_entity.type
_entity.pdbx_description
1 polymer ?
#
loop_
_entity_poly.entity_id
_entity_poly.type
_entity_poly.pdbx_seq_one_letter_code
_entity_poly.pdbx_strand_id
1 'polypeptide(L)'
;MMRAIPATIASLLFCLLCALPGAPALAEEGKAQPFIVESYYRIQWGHFDEFMELFKRNHYPILARLKELGQIQSMNAAFPVHHAGEDSRWDWRMTIVIPDRRKLDAFEKAFAEVTAELYPDAAKLKQEEQRRFSLLLEHTDVPITLDDLSGW
;
A
#
# COMPACT_ATOMS: atom_id res chain seq x y z
N MET A 1 25.14 39.78 44.25
CA MET A 1 24.72 41.20 44.30
C MET A 1 23.56 41.38 43.34
N MET A 2 22.59 42.16 43.81
CA MET A 2 21.23 42.35 43.33
C MET A 2 21.16 43.54 42.37
N ARG A 3 20.36 43.46 41.28
CA ARG A 3 19.38 44.50 40.91
C ARG A 3 18.52 44.12 39.69
N ALA A 4 17.24 44.44 39.84
CA ALA A 4 16.09 44.12 38.99
C ALA A 4 15.67 45.33 38.11
N ILE A 5 15.05 45.03 36.95
CA ILE A 5 13.71 45.45 36.41
C ILE A 5 13.28 46.92 36.65
N PRO A 6 12.76 47.73 35.66
CA PRO A 6 11.38 47.58 35.13
C PRO A 6 11.05 48.13 33.70
N ALA A 7 10.06 47.53 33.01
CA ALA A 7 8.66 47.99 32.75
C ALA A 7 8.47 48.79 31.42
N THR A 8 7.83 48.22 30.40
CA THR A 8 6.38 48.29 30.02
C THR A 8 6.02 49.51 29.15
N ILE A 9 5.31 49.28 28.03
CA ILE A 9 4.21 50.04 27.38
C ILE A 9 4.04 49.39 25.98
N ALA A 10 3.10 48.45 25.76
CA ALA A 10 1.67 48.62 25.48
C ALA A 10 1.37 49.30 24.11
N SER A 11 0.88 48.49 23.16
CA SER A 11 -0.16 48.89 22.21
C SER A 11 -0.92 47.67 21.68
N LEU A 12 -2.22 47.67 21.97
CA LEU A 12 -3.26 46.79 21.44
C LEU A 12 -3.59 47.12 19.98
N LEU A 13 -4.04 46.12 19.21
CA LEU A 13 -5.15 46.14 18.22
C LEU A 13 -5.01 44.85 17.35
N PHE A 14 -5.72 43.76 17.68
CA PHE A 14 -7.09 43.44 17.25
C PHE A 14 -7.24 43.28 15.73
N CYS A 15 -7.20 42.03 15.24
CA CYS A 15 -8.17 41.48 14.30
C CYS A 15 -7.88 39.99 14.02
N LEU A 16 -8.69 39.16 14.67
CA LEU A 16 -9.29 37.93 14.17
C LEU A 16 -9.01 37.61 12.69
N LEU A 17 -8.39 36.47 12.38
CA LEU A 17 -8.80 35.64 11.24
C LEU A 17 -8.32 34.19 11.43
N CYS A 18 -9.31 33.32 11.57
CA CYS A 18 -9.32 31.91 11.21
C CYS A 18 -8.23 31.02 11.80
N ALA A 19 -8.57 30.40 12.93
CA ALA A 19 -8.41 28.97 13.06
C ALA A 19 -8.86 28.31 11.75
N LEU A 20 -7.91 27.86 10.93
CA LEU A 20 -8.18 26.82 9.95
C LEU A 20 -8.17 25.52 10.75
N PRO A 21 -9.33 24.89 11.04
CA PRO A 21 -9.30 23.47 11.28
C PRO A 21 -8.70 22.88 9.99
N GLY A 22 -7.54 22.22 10.10
CA GLY A 22 -7.22 21.17 9.15
C GLY A 22 -8.42 20.23 9.20
N ALA A 23 -9.27 20.32 8.19
CA ALA A 23 -10.50 19.57 8.17
C ALA A 23 -10.10 18.10 8.34
N PRO A 24 -10.59 17.38 9.37
CA PRO A 24 -10.73 15.95 9.17
C PRO A 24 -11.62 15.85 7.93
N ALA A 25 -11.13 15.20 6.87
CA ALA A 25 -12.04 14.66 5.88
C ALA A 25 -13.00 13.79 6.69
N LEU A 26 -14.19 14.31 6.97
CA LEU A 26 -15.28 13.53 7.53
C LEU A 26 -15.43 12.40 6.54
N ALA A 27 -15.04 11.19 6.94
CA ALA A 27 -15.40 10.00 6.20
C ALA A 27 -16.90 10.11 5.97
N GLU A 28 -17.33 10.14 4.71
CA GLU A 28 -18.75 10.10 4.39
C GLU A 28 -19.31 8.80 4.99
N GLU A 29 -19.91 8.92 6.18
CA GLU A 29 -20.47 7.80 6.91
C GLU A 29 -21.57 7.18 6.05
N GLY A 30 -21.26 6.04 5.44
CA GLY A 30 -22.20 5.24 4.65
C GLY A 30 -21.66 4.72 3.32
N LYS A 31 -20.69 5.39 2.69
CA LYS A 31 -20.11 4.90 1.43
C LYS A 31 -18.91 3.99 1.69
N ALA A 32 -18.85 2.87 0.97
CA ALA A 32 -17.68 2.01 0.94
C ALA A 32 -16.50 2.81 0.36
N GLN A 33 -15.38 2.83 1.08
CA GLN A 33 -14.16 3.52 0.67
C GLN A 33 -13.13 2.47 0.26
N PRO A 34 -12.82 2.31 -1.05
CA PRO A 34 -11.85 1.32 -1.49
C PRO A 34 -10.49 1.54 -0.83
N PHE A 35 -9.83 0.46 -0.46
CA PHE A 35 -8.43 0.49 -0.06
C PHE A 35 -7.58 0.00 -1.23
N ILE A 36 -6.74 0.89 -1.76
CA ILE A 36 -5.90 0.62 -2.93
C ILE A 36 -4.46 0.58 -2.46
N VAL A 37 -3.76 -0.51 -2.77
CA VAL A 37 -2.32 -0.65 -2.53
C VAL A 37 -1.61 -0.93 -3.85
N GLU A 38 -0.54 -0.20 -4.10
CA GLU A 38 0.41 -0.49 -5.16
C GLU A 38 1.68 -1.07 -4.56
N SER A 39 2.02 -2.28 -4.98
CA SER A 39 3.24 -2.98 -4.62
C SER A 39 4.24 -2.85 -5.76
N TYR A 40 5.34 -2.15 -5.52
CA TYR A 40 6.44 -2.00 -6.47
C TYR A 40 7.55 -3.01 -6.15
N TYR A 41 8.10 -3.63 -7.18
CA TYR A 41 9.14 -4.66 -7.07
C TYR A 41 10.35 -4.27 -7.89
N ARG A 42 11.52 -4.29 -7.24
CA ARG A 42 12.83 -4.31 -7.89
C ARG A 42 13.45 -5.68 -7.67
N ILE A 43 13.77 -6.35 -8.76
CA ILE A 43 14.28 -7.72 -8.78
C ILE A 43 15.75 -7.70 -9.21
N GLN A 44 16.56 -8.56 -8.60
CA GLN A 44 17.95 -8.76 -9.00
C GLN A 44 18.02 -9.08 -10.50
N TRP A 45 18.99 -8.49 -11.20
CA TRP A 45 19.18 -8.75 -12.62
C TRP A 45 19.31 -10.25 -12.92
N GLY A 46 18.67 -10.70 -13.99
CA GLY A 46 18.67 -12.11 -14.39
C GLY A 46 17.72 -13.02 -13.60
N HIS A 47 17.08 -12.54 -12.53
CA HIS A 47 16.18 -13.36 -11.69
C HIS A 47 14.69 -13.07 -11.89
N PHE A 48 14.33 -12.19 -12.85
CA PHE A 48 12.94 -11.83 -13.09
C PHE A 48 12.05 -13.03 -13.41
N ASP A 49 12.50 -13.93 -14.29
CA ASP A 49 11.69 -15.09 -14.69
C ASP A 49 11.47 -16.06 -13.53
N GLU A 50 12.51 -16.33 -12.74
CA GLU A 50 12.42 -17.16 -11.53
C GLU A 50 11.45 -16.56 -10.51
N PHE A 51 11.58 -15.25 -10.27
CA PHE A 51 10.68 -14.52 -9.38
C PHE A 51 9.23 -14.63 -9.87
N MET A 52 8.98 -14.40 -11.16
CA MET A 52 7.64 -14.45 -11.73
C MET A 52 7.07 -15.87 -11.76
N GLU A 53 7.89 -16.89 -11.96
CA GLU A 53 7.49 -18.30 -11.85
C GLU A 53 6.99 -18.61 -10.43
N LEU A 54 7.80 -18.27 -9.41
CA LEU A 54 7.44 -18.46 -8.01
C LEU A 54 6.18 -17.65 -7.64
N PHE A 55 6.08 -16.40 -8.09
CA PHE A 55 4.91 -15.56 -7.84
C PHE A 55 3.64 -16.19 -8.43
N LYS A 56 3.70 -16.62 -9.70
CA LYS A 56 2.56 -17.23 -10.40
C LYS A 56 2.18 -18.59 -9.81
N ARG A 57 3.16 -19.36 -9.34
CA ARG A 57 2.93 -20.68 -8.73
C ARG A 57 2.32 -20.59 -7.33
N ASN A 58 2.79 -19.63 -6.52
CA ASN A 58 2.51 -19.61 -5.08
C ASN A 58 1.58 -18.46 -4.66
N HIS A 59 1.94 -17.23 -4.99
CA HIS A 59 1.24 -16.06 -4.46
C HIS A 59 -0.01 -15.70 -5.27
N TYR A 60 0.07 -15.77 -6.60
CA TYR A 60 -1.05 -15.43 -7.48
C TYR A 60 -2.32 -16.27 -7.23
N PRO A 61 -2.26 -17.60 -7.03
CA PRO A 61 -3.47 -18.39 -6.75
C PRO A 61 -4.22 -17.93 -5.49
N ILE A 62 -3.51 -17.44 -4.47
CA ILE A 62 -4.11 -16.88 -3.25
C ILE A 62 -4.89 -15.61 -3.61
N LEU A 63 -4.28 -14.70 -4.35
CA LEU A 63 -4.94 -13.46 -4.79
C LEU A 63 -6.13 -13.73 -5.71
N ALA A 64 -6.00 -14.68 -6.64
CA ALA A 64 -7.09 -15.09 -7.51
C ALA A 64 -8.28 -15.62 -6.70
N ARG A 65 -8.03 -16.48 -5.70
CA ARG A 65 -9.06 -17.01 -4.81
C ARG A 65 -9.70 -15.93 -3.93
N LEU A 66 -8.90 -14.99 -3.40
CA LEU A 66 -9.44 -13.83 -2.65
C LEU A 66 -10.33 -12.93 -3.51
N LYS A 67 -10.01 -12.81 -4.81
CA LYS A 67 -10.88 -12.12 -5.77
C LYS A 67 -12.20 -12.86 -5.99
N GLU A 68 -12.16 -14.19 -6.15
CA GLU A 68 -13.39 -15.00 -6.24
C GLU A 68 -14.29 -14.87 -5.01
N LEU A 69 -13.69 -14.78 -3.82
CA LEU A 69 -14.38 -14.57 -2.55
C LEU A 69 -14.84 -13.12 -2.31
N GLY A 70 -14.56 -12.20 -3.23
CA GLY A 70 -14.93 -10.78 -3.14
C GLY A 70 -14.13 -9.98 -2.11
N GLN A 71 -13.01 -10.52 -1.60
CA GLN A 71 -12.08 -9.81 -0.73
C GLN A 71 -11.20 -8.84 -1.54
N ILE A 72 -10.90 -9.20 -2.79
CA ILE A 72 -10.28 -8.32 -3.78
C ILE A 72 -11.33 -7.92 -4.81
N GLN A 73 -11.57 -6.63 -4.98
CA GLN A 73 -12.43 -6.09 -6.03
C GLN A 73 -11.76 -6.20 -7.40
N SER A 74 -10.49 -5.77 -7.49
CA SER A 74 -9.70 -5.84 -8.71
C SER A 74 -8.22 -5.94 -8.41
N MET A 75 -7.47 -6.50 -9.36
CA MET A 75 -6.02 -6.51 -9.33
C MET A 75 -5.46 -6.33 -10.74
N ASN A 76 -4.31 -5.68 -10.86
CA ASN A 76 -3.61 -5.47 -12.13
C ASN A 76 -2.10 -5.57 -11.93
N ALA A 77 -1.42 -6.10 -12.94
CA ALA A 77 0.03 -6.07 -13.06
C ALA A 77 0.43 -5.08 -14.16
N ALA A 78 1.41 -4.22 -13.86
CA ALA A 78 2.05 -3.34 -14.83
C ALA A 78 3.56 -3.63 -14.91
N PHE A 79 4.13 -3.44 -16.09
CA PHE A 79 5.55 -3.59 -16.35
C PHE A 79 6.05 -2.34 -17.07
N PRO A 80 7.24 -1.81 -16.73
CA PRO A 80 7.84 -0.75 -17.53
C PRO A 80 8.18 -1.28 -18.92
N VAL A 81 7.87 -0.46 -19.93
CA VAL A 81 8.21 -0.77 -21.33
C VAL A 81 9.66 -0.38 -21.66
N HIS A 82 10.19 0.63 -20.96
CA HIS A 82 11.52 1.16 -21.17
C HIS A 82 12.41 0.91 -19.96
N HIS A 83 13.71 0.75 -20.22
CA HIS A 83 14.71 0.62 -19.17
C HIS A 83 14.85 1.93 -18.39
N ALA A 84 15.12 1.80 -17.09
CA ALA A 84 15.55 2.88 -16.22
C ALA A 84 16.87 2.48 -15.54
N GLY A 85 17.58 3.45 -14.97
CA GLY A 85 18.81 3.19 -14.21
C GLY A 85 18.53 2.36 -12.95
N GLU A 86 19.57 1.71 -12.43
CA GLU A 86 19.44 0.79 -11.28
C GLU A 86 18.74 1.44 -10.08
N ASP A 87 19.04 2.71 -9.79
CA ASP A 87 18.52 3.40 -8.62
C ASP A 87 17.05 3.81 -8.75
N SER A 88 16.55 3.95 -9.99
CA SER A 88 15.21 4.49 -10.27
C SER A 88 14.26 3.49 -10.93
N ARG A 89 14.75 2.31 -11.31
CA ARG A 89 13.92 1.29 -11.94
C ARG A 89 12.97 0.66 -10.92
N TRP A 90 11.83 0.23 -11.43
CA TRP A 90 11.00 -0.82 -10.87
C TRP A 90 10.79 -1.80 -12.02
N ASP A 91 10.66 -3.10 -11.74
CA ASP A 91 10.56 -4.11 -12.81
C ASP A 91 9.12 -4.59 -12.98
N TRP A 92 8.35 -4.52 -11.91
CA TRP A 92 6.96 -4.96 -11.88
C TRP A 92 6.20 -4.20 -10.78
N ARG A 93 4.93 -3.89 -11.06
CA ARG A 93 3.99 -3.32 -10.09
C ARG A 93 2.73 -4.15 -10.05
N MET A 94 2.25 -4.47 -8.85
CA MET A 94 0.92 -5.03 -8.61
C MET A 94 0.04 -3.98 -7.95
N THR A 95 -1.17 -3.78 -8.46
CA THR A 95 -2.20 -2.98 -7.78
C THR A 95 -3.29 -3.92 -7.28
N ILE A 96 -3.66 -3.81 -5.99
CA ILE A 96 -4.80 -4.52 -5.41
C ILE A 96 -5.80 -3.50 -4.89
N VAL A 97 -7.08 -3.71 -5.21
CA VAL A 97 -8.20 -2.91 -4.71
C VAL A 97 -9.05 -3.80 -3.81
N ILE A 98 -9.13 -3.44 -2.54
CA ILE A 98 -10.07 -4.01 -1.57
C ILE A 98 -11.31 -3.11 -1.57
N PRO A 99 -12.53 -3.65 -1.71
CA PRO A 99 -13.74 -2.86 -2.00
C PRO A 99 -14.12 -1.88 -0.88
N ASP A 100 -13.66 -2.14 0.34
CA ASP A 100 -13.94 -1.29 1.50
C ASP A 100 -12.80 -1.44 2.52
N ARG A 101 -12.20 -0.33 2.94
CA ARG A 101 -11.13 -0.30 3.94
C ARG A 101 -11.55 -0.95 5.26
N ARG A 102 -12.84 -0.95 5.61
CA ARG A 102 -13.36 -1.61 6.81
C ARG A 102 -13.27 -3.14 6.74
N LYS A 103 -12.97 -3.71 5.56
CA LYS A 103 -12.81 -5.15 5.34
C LYS A 103 -11.36 -5.63 5.40
N LEU A 104 -10.40 -4.78 5.76
CA LEU A 104 -8.98 -5.19 5.85
C LEU A 104 -8.77 -6.40 6.76
N ASP A 105 -9.36 -6.41 7.95
CA ASP A 105 -9.28 -7.55 8.87
C ASP A 105 -9.86 -8.84 8.27
N ALA A 106 -10.97 -8.71 7.52
CA ALA A 106 -11.59 -9.84 6.84
C ALA A 106 -10.73 -10.35 5.66
N PHE A 107 -10.07 -9.44 4.94
CA PHE A 107 -9.11 -9.77 3.89
C PHE A 107 -7.91 -10.52 4.46
N GLU A 108 -7.30 -10.03 5.56
CA GLU A 108 -6.15 -10.66 6.19
C GLU A 108 -6.48 -12.07 6.70
N LYS A 109 -7.64 -12.22 7.35
CA LYS A 109 -8.13 -13.52 7.80
C LYS A 109 -8.34 -14.47 6.61
N ALA A 110 -9.03 -14.01 5.58
CA ALA A 110 -9.28 -14.82 4.38
C ALA A 110 -7.96 -15.19 3.68
N PHE A 111 -6.95 -14.31 3.67
CA PHE A 111 -5.65 -14.59 3.10
C PHE A 111 -5.00 -15.80 3.79
N ALA A 112 -5.01 -15.83 5.12
CA ALA A 112 -4.47 -16.95 5.89
C ALA A 112 -5.25 -18.25 5.65
N GLU A 113 -6.58 -18.19 5.63
CA GLU A 113 -7.46 -19.34 5.39
C GLU A 113 -7.27 -19.92 3.98
N VAL A 114 -7.28 -19.06 2.96
CA VAL A 114 -7.04 -19.45 1.55
C VAL A 114 -5.62 -20.00 1.36
N THR A 115 -4.62 -19.44 2.03
CA THR A 115 -3.25 -19.96 1.96
C THR A 115 -3.20 -21.39 2.49
N ALA A 116 -3.82 -21.64 3.64
CA ALA A 116 -3.89 -22.98 4.23
C ALA A 116 -4.73 -23.96 3.38
N GLU A 117 -5.79 -23.49 2.74
CA GLU A 117 -6.62 -24.27 1.79
C GLU A 117 -5.80 -24.72 0.57
N LEU A 118 -5.08 -23.80 -0.06
CA LEU A 118 -4.38 -24.04 -1.33
C LEU A 118 -3.03 -24.76 -1.15
N TYR A 119 -2.38 -24.59 0.00
CA TYR A 119 -1.02 -25.10 0.24
C TYR A 119 -0.94 -25.93 1.53
N PRO A 120 -1.43 -27.18 1.52
CA PRO A 120 -1.33 -28.07 2.68
C PRO A 120 0.12 -28.40 3.06
N ASP A 121 1.07 -28.35 2.11
CA ASP A 121 2.51 -28.42 2.39
C ASP A 121 3.06 -27.02 2.71
N ALA A 122 2.80 -26.56 3.92
CA ALA A 122 3.23 -25.25 4.40
C ALA A 122 4.76 -25.10 4.44
N ALA A 123 5.51 -26.19 4.61
CA ALA A 123 6.97 -26.17 4.65
C ALA A 123 7.55 -25.86 3.27
N LYS A 124 7.03 -26.51 2.23
CA LYS A 124 7.39 -26.21 0.84
C LYS A 124 7.01 -24.80 0.45
N LEU A 125 5.77 -24.36 0.73
CA LEU A 125 5.34 -22.99 0.42
C LEU A 125 6.28 -21.97 1.09
N LYS A 126 6.60 -22.16 2.37
CA LYS A 126 7.51 -21.26 3.10
C LYS A 126 8.89 -21.20 2.45
N GLN A 127 9.46 -22.33 2.05
CA GLN A 127 10.76 -22.37 1.39
C GLN A 127 10.74 -21.62 0.06
N GLU A 128 9.71 -21.86 -0.76
CA GLU A 128 9.58 -21.22 -2.07
C GLU A 128 9.28 -19.72 -1.97
N GLU A 129 8.45 -19.29 -1.03
CA GLU A 129 8.20 -17.87 -0.79
C GLU A 129 9.44 -17.17 -0.23
N GLN A 130 10.21 -17.82 0.66
CA GLN A 130 11.50 -17.30 1.10
C GLN A 130 12.47 -17.14 -0.09
N ARG A 131 12.51 -18.11 -1.00
CA ARG A 131 13.30 -18.00 -2.22
C ARG A 131 12.82 -16.82 -3.07
N ARG A 132 11.51 -16.69 -3.29
CA ARG A 132 10.92 -15.59 -4.08
C ARG A 132 11.32 -14.23 -3.52
N PHE A 133 11.24 -14.05 -2.20
CA PHE A 133 11.64 -12.80 -1.55
C PHE A 133 13.15 -12.55 -1.59
N SER A 134 14.00 -13.60 -1.56
CA SER A 134 15.45 -13.43 -1.66
C SER A 134 15.94 -12.89 -3.01
N LEU A 135 15.09 -12.92 -4.05
CA LEU A 135 15.40 -12.40 -5.38
C LEU A 135 15.15 -10.89 -5.50
N LEU A 136 14.53 -10.28 -4.49
CA LEU A 136 14.21 -8.86 -4.49
C LEU A 136 15.43 -8.03 -4.07
N LEU A 137 15.59 -6.88 -4.72
CA LEU A 137 16.40 -5.77 -4.22
C LEU A 137 15.56 -4.87 -3.32
N GLU A 138 14.29 -4.67 -3.69
CA GLU A 138 13.34 -3.85 -2.93
C GLU A 138 11.90 -4.30 -3.21
N HIS A 139 11.06 -4.17 -2.18
CA HIS A 139 9.62 -4.30 -2.28
C HIS A 139 8.96 -3.22 -1.44
N THR A 140 8.14 -2.40 -2.09
CA THR A 140 7.50 -1.25 -1.46
C THR A 140 6.00 -1.34 -1.66
N ASP A 141 5.25 -1.40 -0.57
CA ASP A 141 3.80 -1.32 -0.57
C ASP A 141 3.36 0.11 -0.28
N VAL A 142 2.61 0.69 -1.22
CA VAL A 142 2.19 2.09 -1.18
C VAL A 142 0.66 2.13 -1.20
N PRO A 143 0.01 2.35 -0.03
CA PRO A 143 -1.40 2.70 -0.01
C PRO A 143 -1.63 4.04 -0.71
N ILE A 144 -2.57 4.09 -1.64
CA ILE A 144 -2.89 5.30 -2.41
C ILE A 144 -4.37 5.67 -2.30
N THR A 145 -4.66 6.93 -2.56
CA THR A 145 -6.01 7.46 -2.81
C THR A 145 -6.05 8.05 -4.21
N LEU A 146 -7.14 7.80 -4.92
CA LEU A 146 -7.39 8.40 -6.23
C LEU A 146 -8.27 9.64 -6.04
N ASP A 147 -7.89 10.73 -6.69
CA ASP A 147 -8.70 11.95 -6.73
C ASP A 147 -9.72 11.88 -7.88
N ASP A 148 -10.84 12.58 -7.74
CA ASP A 148 -11.81 12.75 -8.82
C ASP A 148 -11.46 14.00 -9.63
N LEU A 149 -10.92 13.78 -10.83
CA LEU A 149 -10.45 14.86 -11.70
C LEU A 149 -11.61 15.53 -12.47
N SER A 150 -12.86 15.09 -12.32
CA SER A 150 -13.99 15.60 -13.11
C SER A 150 -14.29 17.09 -12.87
N GLY A 151 -13.81 17.65 -11.77
CA GLY A 151 -13.93 19.06 -11.43
C GLY A 151 -12.63 19.87 -11.51
N TRP A 152 -11.54 19.29 -12.04
CA TRP A 152 -10.28 20.01 -12.29
C TRP A 152 -10.44 21.09 -13.37
#